data_AF-A0A182E968-F1
#
_entry.id   AF-A0A182E968-F1
#
_cell.length_a   1.000
_cell.length_b   1.000
_cell.length_c   1.000
_cell.angle_alpha   90.00
_cell.angle_beta   90.00
_cell.angle_gamma   90.00
#
_symmetry.space_group_name_H-M   'P 1'
#
loop_
_entity.id
_entity.type
_entity.pdbx_description
1 polymer ?
#
loop_
_entity_poly.entity_id
_entity_poly.type
_entity_poly.pdbx_seq_one_letter_code
_entity_poly.pdbx_strand_id
1 'polypeptide(L)'
;MAFSEKQKPKRSLFEDSLGCFMVYKRQDDALLKCKQEGPMARVFAFEYSIYYPGQRQYLVSTVQRFWQWYKKQCDVSFYELIPQNRPARLYFDLEFYWKTNPNVNEKDLIKDFNDCVIEVFMEMFGVDLDPEKQMLVLDASTTTKFSEHIIVHLFDNHLFPSNTSMKFFIQQLKEKMLSSGRCLVWNVDATKLTTLFDTAVYSVWAACDRQADQFFLFSIIVTAVTIIILKFLFLIELSLSLAGNKNRNFRLYLSSKLGKNNPLVLAKRCNFYVQKKYPSKQQIFLDSLIVPAKYSTSEFFYIPITENREYLNIQKPKTLIVPTQVPSSSESLDYMIGHGATSPFPILEQHVIAINRYALNIYQ
;
A
#
# COMPACT_ATOMS: atom_id res chain seq x y z
N MET A 1 16.19 55.73 -4.66
CA MET A 1 15.95 54.43 -4.01
C MET A 1 15.46 53.46 -5.07
N ALA A 2 16.32 52.58 -5.57
CA ALA A 2 15.95 51.56 -6.56
C ALA A 2 15.47 50.31 -5.83
N PHE A 3 14.23 49.90 -6.07
CA PHE A 3 13.67 48.65 -5.58
C PHE A 3 14.38 47.49 -6.28
N SER A 4 15.06 46.65 -5.49
CA SER A 4 15.64 45.38 -5.92
C SER A 4 14.50 44.42 -6.29
N GLU A 5 14.33 44.17 -7.59
CA GLU A 5 13.58 43.01 -8.08
C GLU A 5 14.29 41.74 -7.61
N LYS A 6 13.70 41.06 -6.63
CA LYS A 6 14.11 39.71 -6.25
C LYS A 6 14.00 38.82 -7.49
N GLN A 7 15.15 38.47 -8.08
CA GLN A 7 15.22 37.48 -9.16
C GLN A 7 14.46 36.22 -8.74
N LYS A 8 13.39 35.90 -9.48
CA LYS A 8 12.72 34.60 -9.36
C LYS A 8 13.76 33.50 -9.62
N PRO A 9 13.77 32.41 -8.83
CA PRO A 9 14.71 31.32 -9.05
C PRO A 9 14.56 30.77 -10.48
N LYS A 10 15.69 30.64 -11.19
CA LYS A 10 15.74 30.04 -12.54
C LYS A 10 15.13 28.64 -12.48
N ARG A 11 14.00 28.45 -13.16
CA ARG A 11 13.38 27.14 -13.34
C ARG A 11 14.23 26.30 -14.28
N SER A 12 14.26 24.99 -14.07
CA SER A 12 14.96 24.10 -15.00
C SER A 12 14.20 23.98 -16.32
N LEU A 13 14.90 23.72 -17.44
CA LEU A 13 14.26 23.44 -18.74
C LEU A 13 13.21 22.31 -18.65
N PHE A 14 13.44 21.36 -17.75
CA PHE A 14 12.48 20.29 -17.46
C PHE A 14 11.23 20.83 -16.75
N GLU A 15 11.37 21.70 -15.75
CA GLU A 15 10.23 22.35 -15.09
C GLU A 15 9.44 23.23 -16.07
N ASP A 16 10.12 23.90 -17.00
CA ASP A 16 9.46 24.69 -18.05
C ASP A 16 8.69 23.78 -19.03
N SER A 17 9.17 22.56 -19.28
CA SER A 17 8.49 21.55 -20.13
C SER A 17 7.19 20.96 -19.52
N LEU A 18 7.00 21.10 -18.20
CA LEU A 18 5.77 20.69 -17.52
C LEU A 18 4.58 21.61 -17.89
N GLY A 19 4.83 22.79 -18.46
CA GLY A 19 3.77 23.70 -18.91
C GLY A 19 2.81 24.11 -17.79
N CYS A 20 1.51 23.90 -18.00
CA CYS A 20 0.42 24.36 -17.12
C CYS A 20 0.15 23.48 -15.88
N PHE A 21 1.01 22.50 -15.57
CA PHE A 21 0.86 21.73 -14.33
C PHE A 21 1.33 22.55 -13.12
N MET A 22 0.51 22.55 -12.06
CA MET A 22 0.93 23.11 -10.78
C MET A 22 1.82 22.10 -10.06
N VAL A 23 2.99 22.59 -9.66
CA VAL A 23 4.03 21.80 -8.99
C VAL A 23 4.20 22.27 -7.56
N TYR A 24 4.33 21.31 -6.66
CA TYR A 24 4.42 21.48 -5.23
C TYR A 24 5.74 20.90 -4.73
N LYS A 25 6.44 21.63 -3.86
CA LYS A 25 7.68 21.16 -3.24
C LYS A 25 7.43 20.20 -2.09
N ARG A 26 6.32 20.38 -1.37
CA ARG A 26 5.94 19.53 -0.23
C ARG A 26 4.84 18.56 -0.64
N GLN A 27 4.98 17.32 -0.19
CA GLN A 27 4.00 16.26 -0.43
C GLN A 27 2.62 16.61 0.14
N ASP A 28 2.60 17.17 1.35
CA ASP A 28 1.36 17.48 2.07
C ASP A 28 0.53 18.55 1.33
N ASP A 29 1.19 19.55 0.74
CA ASP A 29 0.54 20.60 -0.04
C ASP A 29 -0.12 20.02 -1.30
N ALA A 30 0.56 19.08 -1.98
CA ALA A 30 0.01 18.38 -3.13
C ALA A 30 -1.17 17.48 -2.75
N LEU A 31 -1.09 16.79 -1.60
CA LEU A 31 -2.17 15.96 -1.10
C LEU A 31 -3.39 16.79 -0.69
N LEU A 32 -3.19 17.95 -0.07
CA LEU A 32 -4.26 18.89 0.25
C LEU A 32 -4.95 19.36 -1.03
N LYS A 33 -4.17 19.78 -2.04
CA LYS A 33 -4.73 20.16 -3.34
C LYS A 33 -5.48 19.01 -4.02
N CYS A 34 -4.93 17.80 -3.98
CA CYS A 34 -5.56 16.60 -4.54
C CYS A 34 -6.94 16.35 -3.90
N LYS A 35 -7.08 16.53 -2.58
CA LYS A 35 -8.38 16.45 -1.90
C LYS A 35 -9.36 17.51 -2.40
N GLN A 36 -8.90 18.74 -2.62
CA GLN A 36 -9.74 19.85 -3.12
C GLN A 36 -10.23 19.62 -4.57
N GLU A 37 -9.41 19.02 -5.43
CA GLU A 37 -9.75 18.72 -6.83
C GLU A 37 -10.72 17.53 -6.98
N GLY A 38 -10.89 16.72 -5.94
CA GLY A 38 -11.88 15.65 -5.88
C GLY A 38 -11.36 14.23 -6.20
N PRO A 39 -12.25 13.23 -6.30
CA PRO A 39 -11.89 11.81 -6.28
C PRO A 39 -11.09 11.33 -7.51
N MET A 40 -11.18 12.05 -8.64
CA MET A 40 -10.45 11.75 -9.87
C MET A 40 -9.02 12.31 -9.88
N ALA A 41 -8.69 13.19 -8.93
CA ALA A 41 -7.35 13.73 -8.80
C ALA A 41 -6.37 12.67 -8.30
N ARG A 42 -5.13 12.78 -8.77
CA ARG A 42 -3.97 11.96 -8.37
C ARG A 42 -2.78 12.89 -8.14
N VAL A 43 -1.85 12.40 -7.32
CA VAL A 43 -0.55 13.03 -7.13
C VAL A 43 0.49 12.16 -7.82
N PHE A 44 1.31 12.79 -8.66
CA PHE A 44 2.47 12.15 -9.25
C PHE A 44 3.72 12.86 -8.70
N ALA A 45 4.69 12.09 -8.23
CA ALA A 45 5.96 12.61 -7.77
C ALA A 45 7.00 12.47 -8.87
N PHE A 46 7.98 13.36 -8.90
CA PHE A 46 9.10 13.26 -9.83
C PHE A 46 10.40 13.77 -9.22
N GLU A 47 11.49 13.15 -9.65
CA GLU A 47 12.85 13.60 -9.32
C GLU A 47 13.29 14.61 -10.38
N TYR A 48 13.87 15.73 -9.96
CA TYR A 48 14.12 16.89 -10.84
C TYR A 48 15.59 17.30 -10.90
N SER A 49 16.45 16.74 -10.04
CA SER A 49 17.86 17.12 -9.97
C SER A 49 18.76 15.94 -9.61
N ILE A 50 19.77 15.71 -10.45
CA ILE A 50 20.83 14.73 -10.18
C ILE A 50 21.71 15.15 -9.00
N TYR A 51 21.73 16.45 -8.67
CA TYR A 51 22.52 16.99 -7.55
C TYR A 51 21.84 16.76 -6.19
N TYR A 52 20.53 16.53 -6.19
CA TYR A 52 19.75 16.24 -4.98
C TYR A 52 19.00 14.91 -5.16
N PRO A 53 19.73 13.79 -5.27
CA PRO A 53 19.13 12.50 -5.57
C PRO A 53 18.10 12.11 -4.51
N GLY A 54 16.97 11.58 -4.97
CA GLY A 54 15.84 11.18 -4.13
C GLY A 54 14.94 12.32 -3.65
N GLN A 55 15.30 13.60 -3.87
CA GLN A 55 14.36 14.70 -3.65
C GLN A 55 13.29 14.71 -4.73
N ARG A 56 12.02 14.83 -4.29
CA ARG A 56 10.86 14.81 -5.17
C ARG A 56 10.09 16.11 -5.10
N GLN A 57 9.60 16.53 -6.26
CA GLN A 57 8.50 17.47 -6.37
C GLN A 57 7.22 16.71 -6.75
N TYR A 58 6.08 17.35 -6.57
CA TYR A 58 4.77 16.70 -6.69
C TYR A 58 3.89 17.52 -7.62
N LEU A 59 3.15 16.85 -8.51
CA LEU A 59 2.13 17.48 -9.34
C LEU A 59 0.77 16.84 -9.10
N VAL A 60 -0.28 17.65 -9.19
CA VAL A 60 -1.66 17.20 -9.04
C VAL A 60 -2.37 17.28 -10.39
N SER A 61 -2.96 16.17 -10.82
CA SER A 61 -3.70 16.08 -12.09
C SER A 61 -4.67 14.90 -12.07
N THR A 62 -5.60 14.85 -13.04
CA THR A 62 -6.27 13.59 -13.38
C THR A 62 -5.31 12.67 -14.15
N VAL A 63 -5.53 11.36 -14.07
CA VAL A 63 -4.74 10.34 -14.80
C VAL A 63 -4.78 10.59 -16.31
N GLN A 64 -5.96 10.91 -16.85
CA GLN A 64 -6.14 11.14 -18.28
C GLN A 64 -5.33 12.35 -18.75
N ARG A 65 -5.41 13.48 -18.04
CA ARG A 65 -4.65 14.69 -18.38
C ARG A 65 -3.15 14.45 -18.27
N PHE A 66 -2.71 13.78 -17.21
CA PHE A 66 -1.30 13.45 -17.01
C PHE A 66 -0.79 12.57 -18.16
N TRP A 67 -1.51 11.50 -18.53
CA TRP A 67 -1.10 10.60 -19.61
C TRP A 67 -0.92 11.30 -20.96
N GLN A 68 -1.82 12.23 -21.32
CA GLN A 68 -1.73 12.93 -22.62
C GLN A 68 -0.43 13.75 -22.77
N TRP A 69 0.08 14.28 -21.66
CA TRP A 69 1.37 14.94 -21.60
C TRP A 69 2.52 13.93 -21.46
N TYR A 70 2.39 12.97 -20.53
CA TYR A 70 3.43 12.00 -20.16
C TYR A 70 3.84 11.10 -21.32
N LYS A 71 2.90 10.66 -22.16
CA LYS A 71 3.18 9.77 -23.31
C LYS A 71 4.12 10.37 -24.37
N LYS A 72 4.33 11.69 -24.33
CA LYS A 72 5.20 12.43 -25.27
C LYS A 72 6.61 12.64 -24.70
N GLN A 73 6.82 12.31 -23.43
CA GLN A 73 8.09 12.53 -22.75
C GLN A 73 9.03 11.33 -22.94
N CYS A 74 10.32 11.60 -22.86
CA CYS A 74 11.40 10.60 -22.80
C CYS A 74 12.30 10.92 -21.60
N ASP A 75 13.02 9.90 -21.10
CA ASP A 75 14.01 10.05 -20.03
C ASP A 75 13.49 10.74 -18.76
N VAL A 76 12.26 10.38 -18.39
CA VAL A 76 11.57 10.95 -17.22
C VAL A 76 11.64 10.04 -16.00
N SER A 77 11.54 10.64 -14.82
CA SER A 77 11.61 9.97 -13.52
C SER A 77 10.38 10.25 -12.67
N PHE A 78 9.24 9.71 -13.12
CA PHE A 78 7.96 9.82 -12.41
C PHE A 78 7.61 8.60 -11.58
N TYR A 79 6.87 8.88 -10.52
CA TYR A 79 6.36 7.93 -9.55
C TYR A 79 4.87 8.22 -9.28
N GLU A 80 4.07 7.18 -9.16
CA GLU A 80 2.75 7.25 -8.54
C GLU A 80 2.93 7.50 -7.04
N LEU A 81 2.26 8.51 -6.50
CA LEU A 81 2.13 8.64 -5.05
C LEU A 81 0.90 7.86 -4.60
N ILE A 82 1.14 6.72 -3.94
CA ILE A 82 0.11 5.84 -3.39
C ILE A 82 -0.22 6.33 -1.98
N PRO A 83 -1.41 6.91 -1.74
CA PRO A 83 -1.77 7.40 -0.42
C PRO A 83 -2.07 6.23 0.51
N GLN A 84 -1.73 6.36 1.79
CA GLN A 84 -1.86 5.26 2.76
C GLN A 84 -3.29 4.70 2.83
N ASN A 85 -4.31 5.55 2.80
CA ASN A 85 -5.72 5.17 3.04
C ASN A 85 -6.53 5.16 1.73
N ARG A 86 -5.96 4.58 0.67
CA ARG A 86 -6.63 4.41 -0.62
C ARG A 86 -6.67 2.94 -1.01
N PRO A 87 -7.81 2.47 -1.55
CA PRO A 87 -7.88 1.18 -2.18
C PRO A 87 -6.84 1.03 -3.28
N ALA A 88 -6.15 -0.11 -3.28
CA ALA A 88 -5.01 -0.35 -4.13
C ALA A 88 -4.93 -1.82 -4.55
N ARG A 89 -4.34 -2.05 -5.72
CA ARG A 89 -3.91 -3.37 -6.19
C ARG A 89 -2.76 -3.85 -5.33
N LEU A 90 -2.67 -5.16 -5.09
CA LEU A 90 -1.44 -5.73 -4.53
C LEU A 90 -0.31 -5.60 -5.56
N TYR A 91 0.90 -5.28 -5.10
CA TYR A 91 2.04 -5.07 -5.99
C TYR A 91 3.34 -5.61 -5.39
N PHE A 92 4.37 -5.79 -6.20
CA PHE A 92 5.68 -6.21 -5.71
C PHE A 92 6.76 -5.47 -6.46
N ASP A 93 7.80 -5.08 -5.75
CA ASP A 93 9.08 -4.63 -6.31
C ASP A 93 10.07 -5.78 -6.09
N LEU A 94 10.35 -6.54 -7.15
CA LEU A 94 11.28 -7.65 -7.14
C LEU A 94 12.66 -7.15 -7.54
N GLU A 95 13.68 -7.44 -6.74
CA GLU A 95 15.04 -7.09 -7.11
C GLU A 95 16.11 -7.99 -6.48
N PHE A 96 17.15 -8.26 -7.26
CA PHE A 96 18.41 -8.82 -6.77
C PHE A 96 19.57 -8.44 -7.70
N TYR A 97 20.80 -8.67 -7.24
CA TYR A 97 22.01 -8.36 -8.02
C TYR A 97 22.68 -9.65 -8.48
N TRP A 98 23.00 -9.73 -9.78
CA TRP A 98 23.60 -10.93 -10.39
C TRP A 98 24.93 -11.30 -9.76
N LYS A 99 25.76 -10.29 -9.44
CA LYS A 99 27.11 -10.48 -8.88
C LYS A 99 27.08 -11.23 -7.55
N THR A 100 26.12 -10.93 -6.67
CA THR A 100 26.01 -11.56 -5.35
C THR A 100 25.16 -12.83 -5.37
N ASN A 101 24.50 -13.13 -6.49
CA ASN A 101 23.61 -14.26 -6.66
C ASN A 101 23.94 -15.06 -7.95
N PRO A 102 25.19 -15.52 -8.14
CA PRO A 102 25.61 -16.15 -9.40
C PRO A 102 24.95 -17.52 -9.68
N ASN A 103 24.45 -18.17 -8.63
CA ASN A 103 23.84 -19.50 -8.71
C ASN A 103 22.31 -19.45 -8.87
N VAL A 104 21.72 -18.25 -8.90
CA VAL A 104 20.27 -18.10 -9.05
C VAL A 104 19.86 -18.40 -10.48
N ASN A 105 18.95 -19.35 -10.65
CA ASN A 105 18.18 -19.50 -11.87
C ASN A 105 16.96 -18.58 -11.81
N GLU A 106 16.94 -17.55 -12.64
CA GLU A 106 15.86 -16.56 -12.70
C GLU A 106 14.48 -17.21 -12.89
N LYS A 107 14.36 -18.21 -13.76
CA LYS A 107 13.07 -18.85 -14.08
C LYS A 107 12.53 -19.62 -12.88
N ASP A 108 13.40 -20.38 -12.21
CA ASP A 108 13.02 -21.15 -11.03
C ASP A 108 12.64 -20.21 -9.88
N LEU A 109 13.41 -19.13 -9.71
CA LEU A 109 13.16 -18.13 -8.68
C LEU A 109 11.81 -17.39 -8.88
N ILE A 110 11.47 -17.04 -10.12
CA ILE A 110 10.17 -16.44 -10.46
C ILE A 110 9.03 -17.44 -10.27
N LYS A 111 9.25 -18.71 -10.67
CA LYS A 111 8.27 -19.78 -10.46
C LYS A 111 7.97 -19.96 -8.98
N ASP A 112 9.02 -20.10 -8.16
CA ASP A 112 8.89 -20.22 -6.71
C ASP A 112 8.16 -19.02 -6.10
N PHE A 113 8.43 -17.81 -6.61
CA PHE A 113 7.76 -16.58 -6.16
C PHE A 113 6.25 -16.65 -6.45
N ASN A 114 5.89 -17.00 -7.68
CA ASN A 114 4.49 -17.16 -8.06
C ASN A 114 3.80 -18.24 -7.21
N ASP A 115 4.45 -19.39 -7.03
CA ASP A 115 3.92 -20.50 -6.22
C ASP A 115 3.68 -20.05 -4.76
N CYS A 116 4.65 -19.35 -4.14
CA CYS A 116 4.47 -18.78 -2.81
C CYS A 116 3.28 -17.81 -2.74
N VAL A 117 3.10 -16.94 -3.74
CA VAL A 117 1.97 -15.99 -3.77
C VAL A 117 0.65 -16.75 -3.89
N ILE A 118 0.56 -17.74 -4.78
CA ILE A 118 -0.65 -18.56 -4.98
C ILE A 118 -1.01 -19.29 -3.69
N GLU A 119 -0.04 -19.98 -3.07
CA GLU A 119 -0.23 -20.72 -1.82
C GLU A 119 -0.79 -19.81 -0.73
N VAL A 120 -0.20 -18.62 -0.54
CA VAL A 120 -0.64 -17.68 0.50
C VAL A 120 -2.02 -17.09 0.19
N PHE A 121 -2.33 -16.81 -1.08
CA PHE A 121 -3.68 -16.39 -1.47
C PHE A 121 -4.73 -17.48 -1.19
N MET A 122 -4.39 -18.74 -1.48
CA MET A 122 -5.27 -19.88 -1.23
C MET A 122 -5.45 -20.12 0.27
N GLU A 123 -4.37 -20.10 1.05
CA GLU A 123 -4.39 -20.29 2.51
C GLU A 123 -5.16 -19.19 3.24
N MET A 124 -4.97 -17.92 2.85
CA MET A 124 -5.57 -16.78 3.56
C MET A 124 -6.99 -16.46 3.09
N PHE A 125 -7.28 -16.67 1.81
CA PHE A 125 -8.51 -16.17 1.18
C PHE A 125 -9.30 -17.22 0.41
N GLY A 126 -8.78 -18.43 0.23
CA GLY A 126 -9.39 -19.45 -0.61
C GLY A 126 -9.47 -19.04 -2.08
N VAL A 127 -8.59 -18.13 -2.52
CA VAL A 127 -8.52 -17.66 -3.90
C VAL A 127 -7.43 -18.40 -4.64
N ASP A 128 -7.82 -19.08 -5.72
CA ASP A 128 -6.90 -19.62 -6.71
C ASP A 128 -6.47 -18.50 -7.67
N LEU A 129 -5.21 -18.09 -7.58
CA LEU A 129 -4.63 -17.02 -8.37
C LEU A 129 -3.93 -17.61 -9.60
N ASP A 130 -4.22 -17.11 -10.79
CA ASP A 130 -3.52 -17.43 -12.04
C ASP A 130 -2.55 -16.30 -12.39
N PRO A 131 -1.23 -16.44 -12.15
CA PRO A 131 -0.25 -15.41 -12.45
C PRO A 131 -0.27 -14.95 -13.91
N GLU A 132 -0.54 -15.87 -14.84
CA GLU A 132 -0.52 -15.57 -16.28
C GLU A 132 -1.68 -14.66 -16.70
N LYS A 133 -2.80 -14.71 -15.97
CA LYS A 133 -3.96 -13.85 -16.23
C LYS A 133 -4.06 -12.63 -15.32
N GLN A 134 -3.41 -12.67 -14.15
CA GLN A 134 -3.64 -11.72 -13.06
C GLN A 134 -2.41 -10.91 -12.69
N MET A 135 -1.20 -11.27 -13.12
CA MET A 135 0.01 -10.49 -12.82
C MET A 135 0.49 -9.71 -14.03
N LEU A 136 0.34 -8.39 -13.99
CA LEU A 136 1.05 -7.49 -14.91
C LEU A 136 2.49 -7.35 -14.44
N VAL A 137 3.45 -7.73 -15.29
CA VAL A 137 4.88 -7.66 -15.01
C VAL A 137 5.55 -6.58 -15.86
N LEU A 138 6.22 -5.63 -15.20
CA LEU A 138 7.07 -4.63 -15.83
C LEU A 138 8.53 -4.90 -15.49
N ASP A 139 9.40 -4.88 -16.48
CA ASP A 139 10.84 -5.09 -16.35
C ASP A 139 11.61 -3.78 -16.46
N ALA A 140 12.61 -3.62 -15.60
CA ALA A 140 13.63 -2.60 -15.65
C ALA A 140 15.02 -3.19 -15.36
N SER A 141 15.21 -4.48 -15.62
CA SER A 141 16.46 -5.19 -15.38
C SER A 141 17.60 -4.61 -16.21
N THR A 142 18.81 -4.76 -15.68
CA THR A 142 20.07 -4.38 -16.32
C THR A 142 21.00 -5.58 -16.33
N THR A 143 22.18 -5.42 -16.94
CA THR A 143 23.25 -6.42 -16.91
C THR A 143 23.78 -6.70 -15.49
N THR A 144 23.51 -5.82 -14.53
CA THR A 144 24.00 -5.93 -13.15
C THR A 144 22.92 -6.24 -12.12
N LYS A 145 21.65 -5.96 -12.45
CA LYS A 145 20.53 -6.04 -11.52
C LYS A 145 19.29 -6.60 -12.21
N PHE A 146 18.67 -7.60 -11.60
CA PHE A 146 17.28 -7.97 -11.89
C PHE A 146 16.34 -6.99 -11.18
N SER A 147 15.34 -6.45 -11.89
CA SER A 147 14.37 -5.51 -11.33
C SER A 147 13.04 -5.59 -12.09
N GLU A 148 12.02 -6.12 -11.42
CA GLU A 148 10.67 -6.21 -11.97
C GLU A 148 9.63 -5.66 -11.00
N HIS A 149 8.64 -4.94 -11.54
CA HIS A 149 7.43 -4.60 -10.83
C HIS A 149 6.32 -5.59 -11.21
N ILE A 150 5.64 -6.14 -10.22
CA ILE A 150 4.45 -6.97 -10.43
C ILE A 150 3.23 -6.23 -9.88
N ILE A 151 2.15 -6.15 -10.65
CA ILE A 151 0.88 -5.58 -10.24
C ILE A 151 -0.20 -6.65 -10.38
N VAL A 152 -0.87 -6.98 -9.28
CA VAL A 152 -1.86 -8.05 -9.21
C VAL A 152 -3.26 -7.50 -9.47
N HIS A 153 -3.92 -8.06 -10.49
CA HIS A 153 -5.29 -7.78 -10.90
C HIS A 153 -6.19 -8.93 -10.45
N LEU A 154 -6.80 -8.77 -9.27
CA LEU A 154 -7.78 -9.71 -8.76
C LEU A 154 -9.05 -9.71 -9.62
N PHE A 155 -9.79 -10.83 -9.60
CA PHE A 155 -11.08 -10.97 -10.28
C PHE A 155 -12.05 -9.85 -9.89
N ASP A 156 -12.96 -9.48 -10.79
CA ASP A 156 -13.94 -8.41 -10.61
C ASP A 156 -13.36 -7.06 -10.16
N ASN A 157 -12.07 -6.81 -10.43
CA ASN A 157 -11.34 -5.61 -10.00
C ASN A 157 -11.31 -5.38 -8.49
N HIS A 158 -11.37 -6.45 -7.69
CA HIS A 158 -11.20 -6.35 -6.25
C HIS A 158 -9.86 -5.69 -5.88
N LEU A 159 -9.91 -4.80 -4.89
CA LEU A 159 -8.76 -4.07 -4.36
C LEU A 159 -8.61 -4.31 -2.87
N PHE A 160 -7.39 -4.28 -2.36
CA PHE A 160 -7.19 -4.19 -0.92
C PHE A 160 -7.61 -2.79 -0.44
N PRO A 161 -8.23 -2.64 0.75
CA PRO A 161 -8.66 -1.36 1.28
C PRO A 161 -7.55 -0.30 1.39
N SER A 162 -6.31 -0.74 1.63
CA SER A 162 -5.14 0.12 1.76
C SER A 162 -3.83 -0.67 1.61
N ASN A 163 -2.73 0.04 1.39
CA ASN A 163 -1.39 -0.56 1.55
C ASN A 163 -1.17 -1.08 2.98
N THR A 164 -1.83 -0.47 3.98
CA THR A 164 -1.73 -0.93 5.38
C THR A 164 -2.43 -2.28 5.56
N SER A 165 -3.58 -2.52 4.91
CA SER A 165 -4.24 -3.83 4.98
C SER A 165 -3.41 -4.92 4.31
N MET A 166 -2.66 -4.61 3.25
CA MET A 166 -1.79 -5.60 2.58
C MET A 166 -0.68 -6.14 3.49
N LYS A 167 -0.31 -5.45 4.57
CA LYS A 167 0.78 -5.87 5.47
C LYS A 167 0.69 -7.30 5.96
N PHE A 168 -0.50 -7.73 6.37
CA PHE A 168 -0.67 -9.05 6.94
C PHE A 168 -0.38 -10.13 5.89
N PHE A 169 -0.94 -9.96 4.68
CA PHE A 169 -0.61 -10.82 3.55
C PHE A 169 0.90 -10.85 3.25
N ILE A 170 1.55 -9.69 3.26
CA ILE A 170 2.98 -9.56 2.98
C ILE A 170 3.83 -10.23 4.06
N GLN A 171 3.40 -10.17 5.32
CA GLN A 171 4.04 -10.87 6.41
C GLN A 171 3.94 -12.39 6.24
N GLN A 172 2.75 -12.91 5.96
CA GLN A 172 2.55 -14.35 5.70
C GLN A 172 3.38 -14.82 4.50
N LEU A 173 3.44 -14.03 3.42
CA LEU A 173 4.26 -14.34 2.25
C LEU A 173 5.75 -14.39 2.58
N LYS A 174 6.23 -13.43 3.37
CA LYS A 174 7.62 -13.39 3.84
C LYS A 174 7.93 -14.62 4.70
N GLU A 175 7.05 -14.97 5.64
CA GLU A 175 7.20 -16.15 6.50
C GLU A 175 7.20 -17.46 5.69
N LYS A 176 6.34 -17.57 4.67
CA LYS A 176 6.32 -18.72 3.74
C LYS A 176 7.64 -18.88 2.99
N MET A 177 8.18 -17.79 2.44
CA MET A 177 9.46 -17.80 1.73
C MET A 177 10.62 -18.19 2.65
N LEU A 178 10.67 -17.62 3.86
CA LEU A 178 11.72 -17.92 4.84
C LEU A 178 11.65 -19.37 5.33
N SER A 179 10.46 -19.86 5.69
CA SER A 179 10.28 -21.22 6.21
C SER A 179 10.50 -22.30 5.16
N SER A 180 10.15 -22.04 3.90
CA SER A 180 10.37 -22.99 2.79
C SER A 180 11.75 -22.89 2.15
N GLY A 181 12.54 -21.86 2.47
CA GLY A 181 13.84 -21.61 1.84
C GLY A 181 13.75 -21.16 0.37
N ARG A 182 12.55 -20.81 -0.11
CA ARG A 182 12.29 -20.36 -1.48
C ARG A 182 12.35 -18.84 -1.60
N CYS A 183 12.61 -18.34 -2.81
CA CYS A 183 12.59 -16.90 -3.09
C CYS A 183 13.58 -16.07 -2.28
N LEU A 184 14.69 -16.67 -1.89
CA LEU A 184 15.70 -16.03 -1.06
C LEU A 184 16.91 -15.62 -1.91
N VAL A 185 17.34 -14.38 -1.74
CA VAL A 185 18.45 -13.77 -2.47
C VAL A 185 19.37 -13.04 -1.52
N TRP A 186 20.66 -13.01 -1.84
CA TRP A 186 21.64 -12.20 -1.13
C TRP A 186 21.45 -10.72 -1.47
N ASN A 187 21.52 -9.88 -0.44
CA ASN A 187 21.56 -8.43 -0.63
C ASN A 187 22.79 -7.98 -1.44
N VAL A 188 22.88 -6.67 -1.70
CA VAL A 188 23.93 -6.07 -2.55
C VAL A 188 25.35 -6.37 -2.05
N ASP A 189 25.51 -6.50 -0.74
CA ASP A 189 26.81 -6.72 -0.09
C ASP A 189 27.09 -8.21 0.21
N ALA A 190 26.18 -9.12 -0.16
CA ALA A 190 26.24 -10.55 0.16
C ALA A 190 26.37 -10.87 1.66
N THR A 191 25.88 -9.99 2.53
CA THR A 191 25.94 -10.13 3.99
C THR A 191 24.68 -10.71 4.60
N LYS A 192 23.55 -10.59 3.91
CA LYS A 192 22.24 -11.01 4.42
C LYS A 192 21.40 -11.63 3.32
N LEU A 193 20.86 -12.81 3.64
CA LEU A 193 19.82 -13.44 2.85
C LEU A 193 18.47 -12.74 3.12
N THR A 194 17.78 -12.32 2.08
CA THR A 194 16.51 -11.59 2.12
C THR A 194 15.51 -12.20 1.13
N THR A 195 14.23 -11.87 1.29
CA THR A 195 13.21 -12.20 0.29
C THR A 195 13.47 -11.44 -1.03
N LEU A 196 13.06 -12.05 -2.14
CA LEU A 196 13.17 -11.49 -3.50
C LEU A 196 12.48 -10.13 -3.68
N PHE A 197 11.44 -9.87 -2.89
CA PHE A 197 10.67 -8.63 -2.98
C PHE A 197 10.95 -7.69 -1.80
N ASP A 198 10.90 -6.39 -2.06
CA ASP A 198 11.09 -5.37 -1.02
C ASP A 198 9.86 -5.26 -0.11
N THR A 199 9.94 -5.86 1.07
CA THR A 199 8.89 -5.74 2.11
C THR A 199 8.73 -4.31 2.65
N ALA A 200 9.73 -3.43 2.46
CA ALA A 200 9.67 -2.05 2.93
C ALA A 200 8.63 -1.21 2.18
N VAL A 201 8.13 -1.67 1.02
CA VAL A 201 6.99 -1.01 0.34
C VAL A 201 5.69 -1.10 1.16
N TYR A 202 5.62 -2.04 2.10
CA TYR A 202 4.46 -2.31 2.95
C TYR A 202 4.67 -1.98 4.44
N SER A 203 5.91 -1.87 4.89
CA SER A 203 6.20 -1.61 6.29
C SER A 203 5.91 -0.14 6.66
N VAL A 204 5.33 0.06 7.85
CA VAL A 204 5.19 1.39 8.46
C VAL A 204 6.34 1.63 9.45
N TRP A 205 7.10 0.58 9.80
CA TRP A 205 8.22 0.65 10.74
C TRP A 205 9.23 -0.45 10.42
N ALA A 206 10.46 -0.10 10.03
CA ALA A 206 11.62 -0.99 10.14
C ALA A 206 12.50 -0.62 11.35
N ALA A 207 12.14 0.44 12.09
CA ALA A 207 12.91 0.95 13.22
C ALA A 207 12.40 0.49 14.60
N CYS A 208 11.14 0.06 14.73
CA CYS A 208 10.52 -0.20 16.04
C CYS A 208 10.69 -1.66 16.53
N ASP A 209 10.90 -2.63 15.64
CA ASP A 209 11.03 -4.05 16.05
C ASP A 209 12.26 -4.33 16.91
N ARG A 210 13.29 -3.47 16.90
CA ARG A 210 14.46 -3.64 17.79
C ARG A 210 14.27 -3.09 19.20
N GLN A 211 13.24 -2.28 19.45
CA GLN A 211 12.97 -1.71 20.78
C GLN A 211 11.84 -2.42 21.51
N ALA A 212 10.85 -2.98 20.81
CA ALA A 212 9.72 -3.66 21.44
C ALA A 212 10.14 -4.87 22.31
N ASP A 213 11.15 -5.63 21.89
CA ASP A 213 11.65 -6.78 22.66
C ASP A 213 12.43 -6.39 23.93
N GLN A 214 12.97 -5.16 23.98
CA GLN A 214 13.74 -4.69 25.14
C GLN A 214 12.85 -4.02 26.21
N PHE A 215 11.67 -3.51 25.83
CA PHE A 215 10.73 -2.89 26.77
C PHE A 215 9.85 -3.89 27.52
N PHE A 216 9.66 -5.11 27.01
CA PHE A 216 8.87 -6.14 27.70
C PHE A 216 9.54 -6.65 28.99
N LEU A 217 10.86 -6.52 29.11
CA LEU A 217 11.62 -6.99 30.26
C LEU A 217 11.73 -5.96 31.42
N PHE A 218 11.29 -4.72 31.23
CA PHE A 218 11.40 -3.65 32.25
C PHE A 218 10.09 -3.31 32.98
N SER A 219 9.01 -4.07 32.76
CA SER A 219 7.69 -3.76 33.34
C SER A 219 7.39 -4.39 34.71
N ILE A 220 8.39 -4.85 35.46
CA ILE A 220 8.12 -5.52 36.76
C ILE A 220 8.05 -4.56 37.96
N ILE A 221 8.54 -3.31 37.89
CA ILE A 221 8.44 -2.40 39.05
C ILE A 221 8.24 -0.95 38.59
N VAL A 222 7.00 -0.53 38.34
CA VAL A 222 6.70 0.91 38.25
C VAL A 222 5.28 1.23 38.74
N THR A 223 5.16 2.29 39.55
CA THR A 223 3.92 2.78 40.16
C THR A 223 2.90 3.26 39.11
N ALA A 224 1.62 3.27 39.48
CA ALA A 224 0.49 3.61 38.60
C ALA A 224 0.64 4.96 37.86
N VAL A 225 1.30 5.95 38.46
CA VAL A 225 1.56 7.26 37.85
C VAL A 225 2.52 7.15 36.65
N THR A 226 3.56 6.34 36.77
CA THR A 226 4.54 6.14 35.70
C THR A 226 3.98 5.27 34.58
N ILE A 227 3.08 4.32 34.90
CA ILE A 227 2.31 3.58 33.88
C ILE A 227 1.46 4.54 33.06
N ILE A 228 0.76 5.50 33.68
CA ILE A 228 -0.07 6.48 32.96
C ILE A 228 0.80 7.39 32.08
N ILE A 229 1.93 7.88 32.59
CA ILE A 229 2.87 8.71 31.83
C ILE A 229 3.47 7.94 30.65
N LEU A 230 3.88 6.68 30.86
CA LEU A 230 4.36 5.80 29.80
C LEU A 230 3.27 5.47 28.78
N LYS A 231 2.02 5.27 29.22
CA LYS A 231 0.87 5.05 28.33
C LYS A 231 0.54 6.30 27.52
N PHE A 232 0.66 7.49 28.10
CA PHE A 232 0.42 8.77 27.43
C PHE A 232 1.55 9.12 26.46
N LEU A 233 2.82 8.88 26.85
CA LEU A 233 3.97 8.97 25.95
C LEU A 233 3.86 7.96 24.80
N PHE A 234 3.46 6.72 25.08
CA PHE A 234 3.18 5.71 24.04
C PHE A 234 2.03 6.15 23.13
N LEU A 235 0.98 6.79 23.63
CA LEU A 235 -0.12 7.32 22.82
C LEU A 235 0.29 8.55 21.98
N ILE A 236 1.15 9.42 22.50
CA ILE A 236 1.74 10.54 21.76
C ILE A 236 2.67 10.00 20.67
N GLU A 237 3.52 9.03 21.00
CA GLU A 237 4.44 8.39 20.08
C GLU A 237 3.69 7.57 19.03
N LEU A 238 2.58 6.91 19.40
CA LEU A 238 1.63 6.27 18.48
C LEU A 238 0.93 7.31 17.60
N SER A 239 0.57 8.48 18.12
CA SER A 239 -0.07 9.56 17.35
C SER A 239 0.91 10.25 16.38
N LEU A 240 2.16 10.46 16.80
CA LEU A 240 3.26 10.97 15.97
C LEU A 240 3.72 9.91 14.95
N SER A 241 3.72 8.63 15.33
CA SER A 241 3.89 7.45 14.47
C SER A 241 2.79 7.36 13.42
N LEU A 242 1.56 7.68 13.81
CA LEU A 242 0.44 7.79 12.89
C LEU A 242 0.55 9.02 11.95
N ALA A 243 1.41 9.98 12.25
CA ALA A 243 1.64 11.21 11.49
C ALA A 243 2.88 11.21 10.57
N GLY A 244 3.81 10.25 10.71
CA GLY A 244 5.00 10.15 9.85
C GLY A 244 4.64 9.75 8.42
N ASN A 245 4.97 10.55 7.41
CA ASN A 245 4.52 10.43 6.01
C ASN A 245 4.49 8.98 5.43
N LYS A 246 3.28 8.40 5.37
CA LYS A 246 3.03 6.97 5.07
C LYS A 246 2.71 6.67 3.60
N ASN A 247 2.92 7.64 2.71
CA ASN A 247 2.61 7.51 1.29
C ASN A 247 3.80 6.85 0.58
N ARG A 248 3.52 5.97 -0.38
CA ARG A 248 4.56 5.26 -1.13
C ARG A 248 4.72 5.90 -2.50
N ASN A 249 5.96 6.01 -2.96
CA ASN A 249 6.26 6.39 -4.33
C ASN A 249 6.59 5.11 -5.10
N PHE A 250 5.84 4.83 -6.16
CA PHE A 250 6.05 3.64 -7.00
C PHE A 250 6.31 4.07 -8.44
N ARG A 251 7.43 3.63 -9.02
CA ARG A 251 7.89 4.14 -10.33
C ARG A 251 6.91 3.77 -11.43
N LEU A 252 6.57 4.75 -12.29
CA LEU A 252 5.59 4.57 -13.36
C LEU A 252 6.15 3.76 -14.54
N TYR A 253 5.26 3.07 -15.27
CA TYR A 253 5.55 2.55 -16.60
C TYR A 253 6.15 3.64 -17.50
N LEU A 254 7.21 3.32 -18.24
CA LEU A 254 8.05 4.20 -19.06
C LEU A 254 8.92 5.23 -18.30
N SER A 255 8.96 5.19 -16.96
CA SER A 255 9.88 6.03 -16.17
C SER A 255 11.13 5.27 -15.75
N SER A 256 12.27 5.97 -15.75
CA SER A 256 13.55 5.53 -15.20
C SER A 256 13.79 6.15 -13.82
N LYS A 257 14.66 5.55 -13.00
CA LYS A 257 15.22 6.29 -11.85
C LYS A 257 16.09 7.43 -12.36
N LEU A 258 16.17 8.57 -11.65
CA LEU A 258 16.90 9.72 -12.17
C LEU A 258 18.38 9.39 -12.40
N GLY A 259 18.90 9.82 -13.55
CA GLY A 259 20.28 9.51 -13.98
C GLY A 259 20.49 8.06 -14.43
N LYS A 260 19.42 7.28 -14.60
CA LYS A 260 19.44 5.93 -15.19
C LYS A 260 18.69 5.91 -16.51
N ASN A 261 19.04 4.97 -17.38
CA ASN A 261 18.41 4.80 -18.70
C ASN A 261 17.77 3.40 -18.85
N ASN A 262 17.03 2.97 -17.83
CA ASN A 262 16.31 1.70 -17.79
C ASN A 262 14.84 1.95 -17.39
N PRO A 263 14.00 2.38 -18.35
CA PRO A 263 12.60 2.64 -18.08
C PRO A 263 11.86 1.33 -17.81
N LEU A 264 10.85 1.37 -16.92
CA LEU A 264 9.96 0.22 -16.73
C LEU A 264 9.16 -0.04 -18.01
N VAL A 265 9.35 -1.22 -18.61
CA VAL A 265 8.65 -1.65 -19.82
C VAL A 265 7.91 -2.96 -19.57
N LEU A 266 7.01 -3.37 -20.46
CA LEU A 266 6.33 -4.66 -20.33
C LEU A 266 7.37 -5.78 -20.39
N ALA A 267 7.42 -6.64 -19.37
CA ALA A 267 8.38 -7.74 -19.31
C ALA A 267 8.10 -8.76 -20.43
N LYS A 268 9.15 -9.35 -21.02
CA LYS A 268 9.01 -10.36 -22.08
C LYS A 268 8.23 -11.60 -21.63
N ARG A 269 8.33 -11.94 -20.33
CA ARG A 269 7.63 -13.07 -19.69
C ARG A 269 6.18 -12.77 -19.30
N CYS A 270 5.71 -11.53 -19.49
CA CYS A 270 4.40 -11.12 -19.02
C CYS A 270 3.30 -11.68 -19.93
N ASN A 271 2.50 -12.63 -19.43
CA ASN A 271 1.39 -13.20 -20.19
C ASN A 271 0.03 -12.55 -19.90
N PHE A 272 -0.02 -11.50 -19.07
CA PHE A 272 -1.25 -10.79 -18.67
C PHE A 272 -2.15 -10.37 -19.86
N TYR A 273 -1.53 -10.11 -21.02
CA TYR A 273 -2.20 -9.72 -22.25
C TYR A 273 -2.26 -10.82 -23.32
N VAL A 274 -1.89 -12.08 -23.04
CA VAL A 274 -1.92 -13.14 -24.05
C VAL A 274 -3.33 -13.38 -24.58
N GLN A 275 -4.33 -13.33 -23.69
CA GLN A 275 -5.74 -13.49 -24.06
C GLN A 275 -6.40 -12.18 -24.52
N LYS A 276 -5.78 -11.03 -24.20
CA LYS A 276 -6.30 -9.69 -24.47
C LYS A 276 -5.39 -9.04 -25.51
N LYS A 277 -5.81 -8.99 -26.79
CA LYS A 277 -5.16 -8.31 -27.95
C LYS A 277 -4.02 -7.34 -27.60
N TYR A 278 -3.00 -7.22 -28.47
CA TYR A 278 -1.89 -6.24 -28.36
C TYR A 278 -2.26 -4.93 -27.62
N PRO A 279 -1.84 -4.78 -26.35
CA PRO A 279 -2.27 -3.68 -25.52
C PRO A 279 -1.62 -2.38 -26.00
N SER A 280 -2.39 -1.29 -26.01
CA SER A 280 -1.82 0.04 -26.25
C SER A 280 -0.93 0.45 -25.06
N LYS A 281 0.05 1.33 -25.29
CA LYS A 281 0.87 1.91 -24.20
C LYS A 281 0.01 2.56 -23.11
N GLN A 282 -1.13 3.13 -23.49
CA GLN A 282 -2.09 3.72 -22.56
C GLN A 282 -2.74 2.66 -21.68
N GLN A 283 -3.11 1.51 -22.25
CA GLN A 283 -3.70 0.41 -21.49
C GLN A 283 -2.68 -0.12 -20.46
N ILE A 284 -1.44 -0.37 -20.88
CA ILE A 284 -0.36 -0.81 -19.98
C ILE A 284 -0.15 0.22 -18.86
N PHE A 285 -0.11 1.51 -19.20
CA PHE A 285 -0.01 2.57 -18.20
C PHE A 285 -1.15 2.52 -17.18
N LEU A 286 -2.40 2.43 -17.62
CA LEU A 286 -3.56 2.39 -16.73
C LEU A 286 -3.58 1.13 -15.86
N ASP A 287 -3.21 -0.02 -16.42
CA ASP A 287 -3.16 -1.30 -15.69
C ASP A 287 -1.98 -1.36 -14.72
N SER A 288 -0.93 -0.57 -14.94
CA SER A 288 0.23 -0.46 -14.06
C SER A 288 0.02 0.44 -12.84
N LEU A 289 -1.08 1.22 -12.80
CA LEU A 289 -1.39 2.07 -11.65
C LEU A 289 -1.81 1.20 -10.46
N ILE A 290 -1.18 1.42 -9.32
CA ILE A 290 -1.48 0.73 -8.07
C ILE A 290 -2.84 1.18 -7.53
N VAL A 291 -3.14 2.48 -7.61
CA VAL A 291 -4.47 3.01 -7.38
C VAL A 291 -5.16 3.16 -8.74
N PRO A 292 -6.13 2.30 -9.10
CA PRO A 292 -6.73 2.32 -10.42
C PRO A 292 -7.31 3.70 -10.77
N ALA A 293 -7.29 4.05 -12.05
CA ALA A 293 -7.84 5.32 -12.52
C ALA A 293 -9.34 5.45 -12.22
N LYS A 294 -10.05 4.31 -12.23
CA LYS A 294 -11.47 4.17 -11.86
C LYS A 294 -11.62 2.89 -11.04
N TYR A 295 -12.34 2.95 -9.94
CA TYR A 295 -12.76 1.78 -9.16
C TYR A 295 -14.05 2.13 -8.41
N SER A 296 -14.93 1.13 -8.24
CA SER A 296 -16.14 1.27 -7.43
C SER A 296 -15.76 1.29 -5.96
N THR A 297 -16.46 2.09 -5.14
CA THR A 297 -16.25 2.13 -3.69
C THR A 297 -16.94 0.97 -2.95
N SER A 298 -17.59 0.06 -3.67
CA SER A 298 -18.48 -0.96 -3.09
C SER A 298 -17.90 -2.38 -3.06
N GLU A 299 -16.75 -2.63 -3.71
CA GLU A 299 -16.16 -3.97 -3.86
C GLU A 299 -14.69 -3.95 -3.43
N PHE A 300 -14.45 -4.21 -2.15
CA PHE A 300 -13.11 -4.32 -1.59
C PHE A 300 -12.83 -5.75 -1.12
N PHE A 301 -11.60 -6.19 -1.36
CA PHE A 301 -11.07 -7.45 -0.87
C PHE A 301 -10.67 -7.27 0.60
N TYR A 302 -11.60 -7.57 1.51
CA TYR A 302 -11.33 -7.49 2.95
C TYR A 302 -10.54 -8.71 3.40
N ILE A 303 -9.45 -8.46 4.13
CA ILE A 303 -8.80 -9.52 4.90
C ILE A 303 -9.69 -9.79 6.11
N PRO A 304 -10.25 -10.99 6.29
CA PRO A 304 -10.94 -11.33 7.52
C PRO A 304 -9.90 -11.32 8.64
N ILE A 305 -9.86 -10.25 9.43
CA ILE A 305 -9.12 -10.23 10.69
C ILE A 305 -10.00 -11.02 11.66
N THR A 306 -9.77 -12.32 11.78
CA THR A 306 -10.33 -13.07 12.90
C THR A 306 -9.65 -12.57 14.17
N GLU A 307 -10.39 -11.78 14.95
CA GLU A 307 -10.10 -11.57 16.37
C GLU A 307 -10.22 -12.94 17.05
N ASN A 308 -9.16 -13.74 17.00
CA ASN A 308 -8.76 -14.74 17.99
C ASN A 308 -7.58 -15.54 17.41
N ARG A 309 -6.47 -15.49 18.14
CA ARG A 309 -5.36 -16.43 17.96
C ARG A 309 -5.89 -17.84 18.24
N GLU A 310 -6.13 -18.61 17.19
CA GLU A 310 -6.01 -20.07 17.10
C GLU A 310 -6.66 -20.52 15.79
N TYR A 311 -5.85 -21.00 14.86
CA TYR A 311 -6.36 -21.63 13.64
C TYR A 311 -6.89 -23.02 14.01
N LEU A 312 -8.21 -23.13 14.17
CA LEU A 312 -8.94 -24.38 14.09
C LEU A 312 -10.17 -24.21 13.19
N ASN A 313 -10.15 -24.92 12.05
CA ASN A 313 -11.25 -25.21 11.13
C ASN A 313 -12.21 -24.06 10.77
N ILE A 314 -11.98 -23.42 9.62
CA ILE A 314 -12.94 -22.44 9.06
C ILE A 314 -13.65 -23.03 7.83
N GLN A 315 -14.96 -23.21 7.99
CA GLN A 315 -15.93 -23.43 6.92
C GLN A 315 -15.96 -22.23 5.96
N LYS A 316 -16.22 -22.52 4.67
CA LYS A 316 -16.28 -21.58 3.54
C LYS A 316 -16.96 -20.23 3.90
N PRO A 317 -16.42 -19.09 3.44
CA PRO A 317 -17.02 -17.78 3.68
C PRO A 317 -18.38 -17.65 2.96
N LYS A 318 -19.42 -17.23 3.70
CA LYS A 318 -20.72 -16.85 3.15
C LYS A 318 -20.67 -15.42 2.61
N THR A 319 -20.99 -15.25 1.33
CA THR A 319 -21.31 -13.96 0.72
C THR A 319 -22.59 -13.40 1.36
N LEU A 320 -22.51 -12.28 2.07
CA LEU A 320 -23.69 -11.59 2.60
C LEU A 320 -24.27 -10.67 1.51
N ILE A 321 -25.38 -11.08 0.92
CA ILE A 321 -26.22 -10.22 0.09
C ILE A 321 -27.18 -9.47 1.03
N VAL A 322 -27.13 -8.14 1.01
CA VAL A 322 -28.06 -7.29 1.77
C VAL A 322 -29.35 -7.10 0.94
N PRO A 323 -30.54 -7.45 1.45
CA PRO A 323 -31.79 -7.12 0.78
C PRO A 323 -32.26 -5.72 1.18
N THR A 324 -32.46 -4.85 0.20
CA THR A 324 -33.33 -3.68 0.29
C THR A 324 -34.79 -4.12 0.35
N GLN A 325 -35.48 -3.88 1.47
CA GLN A 325 -36.89 -3.45 1.53
C GLN A 325 -37.37 -3.33 2.99
N VAL A 326 -37.98 -2.18 3.30
CA VAL A 326 -38.79 -1.97 4.51
C VAL A 326 -40.23 -2.34 4.17
N PRO A 327 -40.95 -3.01 5.08
CA PRO A 327 -42.29 -2.53 5.40
C PRO A 327 -42.58 -2.48 6.91
N SER A 328 -43.59 -1.67 7.21
CA SER A 328 -44.13 -1.23 8.48
C SER A 328 -44.94 -2.27 9.28
N SER A 329 -44.98 -2.04 10.61
CA SER A 329 -46.16 -1.93 11.50
C SER A 329 -46.38 -2.95 12.64
N SER A 330 -46.63 -2.34 13.82
CA SER A 330 -47.51 -2.68 14.97
C SER A 330 -47.17 -3.82 15.96
N GLU A 331 -47.02 -3.38 17.23
CA GLU A 331 -47.55 -3.94 18.50
C GLU A 331 -47.28 -5.41 18.85
N SER A 332 -46.52 -5.67 19.92
CA SER A 332 -46.99 -5.72 21.32
C SER A 332 -45.86 -6.23 22.25
N LEU A 333 -45.86 -5.76 23.50
CA LEU A 333 -45.00 -6.25 24.58
C LEU A 333 -45.44 -7.65 25.03
N ASP A 334 -44.49 -8.54 25.37
CA ASP A 334 -44.53 -9.18 26.68
C ASP A 334 -43.18 -9.75 27.17
N TYR A 335 -43.04 -9.75 28.48
CA TYR A 335 -41.85 -10.02 29.29
C TYR A 335 -41.42 -11.51 29.31
N MET A 336 -40.11 -11.76 29.32
CA MET A 336 -39.54 -12.95 29.98
C MET A 336 -38.27 -12.58 30.77
N ILE A 337 -38.38 -12.79 32.08
CA ILE A 337 -37.35 -12.65 33.12
C ILE A 337 -36.42 -13.87 33.09
N GLY A 338 -35.11 -13.66 33.17
CA GLY A 338 -34.12 -14.71 33.39
C GLY A 338 -32.77 -14.13 33.80
N HIS A 339 -32.47 -14.19 35.10
CA HIS A 339 -31.18 -13.81 35.67
C HIS A 339 -30.05 -14.74 35.20
N GLY A 340 -28.91 -14.16 34.78
CA GLY A 340 -27.66 -14.89 34.55
C GLY A 340 -26.47 -13.95 34.28
N ALA A 341 -25.57 -13.83 35.27
CA ALA A 341 -24.23 -13.21 35.28
C ALA A 341 -24.10 -11.76 34.75
N THR A 342 -24.03 -10.80 35.68
CA THR A 342 -23.47 -9.47 35.44
C THR A 342 -22.07 -9.56 34.83
N SER A 343 -21.80 -8.74 33.82
CA SER A 343 -20.47 -8.54 33.23
C SER A 343 -19.41 -8.33 34.33
N PRO A 344 -18.21 -8.93 34.22
CA PRO A 344 -17.12 -8.72 35.17
C PRO A 344 -16.53 -7.29 35.14
N PHE A 345 -17.10 -6.39 34.34
CA PHE A 345 -16.64 -5.01 34.16
C PHE A 345 -17.76 -3.99 34.42
N PRO A 346 -18.21 -3.83 35.68
CA PRO A 346 -19.30 -2.90 36.03
C PRO A 346 -18.99 -1.43 35.70
N ILE A 347 -17.71 -1.08 35.68
CA ILE A 347 -17.23 0.26 35.28
C ILE A 347 -17.37 0.48 33.77
N LEU A 348 -17.16 -0.57 32.95
CA LEU A 348 -17.31 -0.49 31.51
C LEU A 348 -18.78 -0.35 31.11
N GLU A 349 -19.68 -1.05 31.79
CA GLU A 349 -21.13 -0.91 31.59
C GLU A 349 -21.60 0.51 31.93
N GLN A 350 -21.14 1.09 33.05
CA GLN A 350 -21.46 2.49 33.38
C GLN A 350 -20.92 3.47 32.34
N HIS A 351 -19.75 3.20 31.75
CA HIS A 351 -19.15 4.03 30.70
C HIS A 351 -19.93 3.95 29.38
N VAL A 352 -20.37 2.74 28.99
CA VAL A 352 -21.20 2.52 27.80
C VAL A 352 -22.57 3.18 27.96
N ILE A 353 -23.18 3.08 29.15
CA ILE A 353 -24.45 3.76 29.47
C ILE A 353 -24.28 5.29 29.44
N ALA A 354 -23.16 5.82 29.93
CA ALA A 354 -22.87 7.25 29.90
C ALA A 354 -22.66 7.78 28.47
N ILE A 355 -21.94 7.04 27.62
CA ILE A 355 -21.73 7.38 26.20
C ILE A 355 -23.06 7.40 25.44
N ASN A 356 -23.92 6.40 25.68
CA ASN A 356 -25.20 6.31 25.01
C ASN A 356 -26.20 7.39 25.48
N ARG A 357 -26.14 7.81 26.76
CA ARG A 357 -26.89 8.98 27.24
C ARG A 357 -26.39 10.30 26.64
N TYR A 358 -25.09 10.43 26.41
CA TYR A 358 -24.51 11.61 25.77
C TYR A 358 -24.90 11.69 24.29
N ALA A 359 -25.00 10.55 23.59
CA ALA A 359 -25.42 10.48 22.20
C ALA A 359 -26.91 10.79 21.98
N LEU A 360 -27.76 10.51 22.97
CA LEU A 360 -29.21 10.82 22.91
C LEU A 360 -29.52 12.30 23.19
N ASN A 361 -28.67 13.01 23.95
CA ASN A 361 -28.84 14.45 24.23
C ASN A 361 -28.30 15.38 23.12
N ILE A 362 -27.86 14.83 21.99
CA ILE A 362 -27.39 15.62 20.82
C ILE A 362 -28.51 15.79 19.76
N TYR A 363 -29.70 15.21 20.00
CA TYR A 363 -30.87 15.31 19.11
C TYR A 363 -32.14 15.89 19.78
N GLN A 364 -31.99 16.64 20.87
CA GLN A 364 -32.96 17.63 21.35
C GLN A 364 -32.24 18.98 21.43
#